data_AF-A0A2G6L2R1-F1
#
_entry.id   AF-A0A2G6L2R1-F1
#
_cell.length_a   1.000
_cell.length_b   1.000
_cell.length_c   1.000
_cell.angle_alpha   90.00
_cell.angle_beta   90.00
_cell.angle_gamma   90.00
#
_symmetry.space_group_name_H-M   'P 1'
#
loop_
_entity.id
_entity.type
_entity.pdbx_description
1 polymer ?
#
loop_
_entity_poly.entity_id
_entity_poly.type
_entity_poly.pdbx_seq_one_letter_code
_entity_poly.pdbx_strand_id
1 'polypeptide(L)'
;MALCGVLLGCDIKHLPAPQVIGSWPVQKRLTEPHTEAEKIELVDQLVSSSSHLLLAEQQDPNGWPLPPMGVVLLYEQRLCQLPRAQRNKQISLLQSGSGLPSAFDTLLLASCEPDFTPSVLARSLKRLRGFREWPASYLAYFNLLERHLQALGRLENLYGNLKENYGNLKEKMDTTIEKLTEIEVETQP
;
A
#
# COMPACT_ATOMS: atom_id res chain seq x y z
N MET A 1 12.74 -1.60 -57.60
CA MET A 1 11.53 -1.48 -58.45
C MET A 1 10.74 -2.78 -58.34
N ALA A 2 9.52 -2.71 -57.81
CA ALA A 2 8.36 -3.53 -58.17
C ALA A 2 7.35 -3.38 -57.03
N LEU A 3 6.34 -2.54 -57.29
CA LEU A 3 5.11 -2.41 -56.54
C LEU A 3 4.31 -3.70 -56.67
N CYS A 4 3.66 -4.13 -55.59
CA CYS A 4 2.41 -4.86 -55.69
C CYS A 4 1.59 -4.58 -54.42
N GLY A 5 0.60 -3.70 -54.55
CA GLY A 5 -0.46 -3.55 -53.56
C GLY A 5 -1.60 -4.50 -53.89
N VAL A 6 -2.23 -5.06 -52.86
CA VAL A 6 -3.63 -5.51 -52.91
C VAL A 6 -4.26 -5.25 -51.54
N LEU A 7 -5.20 -4.31 -51.53
CA LEU A 7 -6.30 -4.22 -50.58
C LEU A 7 -7.19 -5.44 -50.77
N LEU A 8 -7.37 -6.28 -49.75
CA LEU A 8 -8.52 -7.17 -49.60
C LEU A 8 -8.73 -7.46 -48.12
N GLY A 9 -9.99 -7.33 -47.67
CA GLY A 9 -10.39 -7.34 -46.27
C GLY A 9 -10.09 -8.65 -45.54
N CYS A 10 -9.59 -8.52 -44.32
CA CYS A 10 -9.57 -9.62 -43.36
C CYS A 10 -10.88 -9.62 -42.56
N ASP A 11 -11.75 -10.56 -42.92
CA ASP A 11 -12.83 -11.07 -42.10
C ASP A 11 -12.27 -11.49 -40.73
N ILE A 12 -12.63 -10.78 -39.65
CA ILE A 12 -12.32 -11.19 -38.27
C ILE A 12 -13.35 -12.25 -37.87
N LYS A 13 -13.19 -13.46 -38.41
CA LYS A 13 -13.93 -14.66 -37.97
C LYS A 13 -12.96 -15.83 -37.85
N HIS A 14 -12.20 -15.82 -36.77
CA HIS A 14 -11.67 -16.97 -36.01
C HIS A 14 -10.40 -16.55 -35.25
N LEU A 15 -10.61 -15.94 -34.10
CA LEU A 15 -9.67 -16.05 -32.99
C LEU A 15 -10.17 -17.19 -32.10
N PRO A 16 -9.38 -18.27 -31.87
CA PRO A 16 -9.75 -19.27 -30.89
C PRO A 16 -9.72 -18.63 -29.49
N ALA A 17 -10.85 -18.72 -28.80
CA ALA A 17 -10.97 -18.31 -27.41
C ALA A 17 -9.90 -19.02 -26.55
N PRO A 18 -9.28 -18.34 -25.56
CA PRO A 18 -8.44 -19.03 -24.59
C PRO A 18 -9.30 -20.06 -23.87
N GLN A 19 -8.90 -21.33 -24.00
CA GLN A 19 -9.55 -22.43 -23.31
C GLN A 19 -9.38 -22.24 -21.79
N VAL A 20 -10.50 -21.95 -21.14
CA VAL A 20 -10.64 -22.00 -19.69
C VAL A 20 -10.67 -23.48 -19.30
N ILE A 21 -9.50 -24.03 -18.98
CA ILE A 21 -9.36 -25.36 -18.41
C ILE A 21 -9.27 -25.19 -16.89
N GLY A 22 -10.26 -25.73 -16.17
CA GLY A 22 -10.21 -25.88 -14.73
C GLY A 22 -11.40 -25.26 -14.00
N SER A 23 -12.51 -25.98 -13.97
CA SER A 23 -13.64 -25.78 -13.07
C SER A 23 -13.21 -25.72 -11.60
N TRP A 24 -13.54 -24.63 -10.90
CA TRP A 24 -13.38 -24.50 -9.45
C TRP A 24 -14.61 -25.07 -8.72
N PRO A 25 -14.46 -25.90 -7.68
CA PRO A 25 -15.56 -26.36 -6.85
C PRO A 25 -15.82 -25.37 -5.70
N VAL A 26 -16.13 -24.11 -6.00
CA VAL A 26 -16.46 -23.09 -4.96
C VAL A 26 -17.65 -22.21 -5.40
N GLN A 27 -18.59 -22.78 -6.16
CA GLN A 27 -19.80 -22.06 -6.58
C GLN A 27 -21.10 -22.64 -5.99
N LYS A 28 -21.01 -23.62 -5.09
CA LYS A 28 -22.18 -24.24 -4.45
C LYS A 28 -22.45 -23.84 -2.99
N ARG A 29 -21.77 -22.83 -2.45
CA ARG A 29 -21.93 -22.45 -1.03
C ARG A 29 -22.04 -20.94 -0.79
N LEU A 30 -22.75 -20.23 -1.67
CA LEU A 30 -23.00 -18.78 -1.56
C LEU A 30 -24.49 -18.41 -1.61
N THR A 31 -25.39 -19.39 -1.45
CA THR A 31 -26.85 -19.15 -1.43
C THR A 31 -27.47 -19.30 -0.04
N GLU A 32 -26.69 -19.28 1.03
CA GLU A 32 -27.22 -19.31 2.40
C GLU A 32 -26.86 -18.03 3.18
N PRO A 33 -27.79 -17.48 3.97
CA PRO A 33 -27.56 -16.26 4.73
C PRO A 33 -26.66 -16.55 5.94
N HIS A 34 -25.35 -16.32 5.78
CA HIS A 34 -24.39 -16.44 6.89
C HIS A 34 -24.39 -15.19 7.78
N THR A 35 -24.38 -15.42 9.09
CA THR A 35 -24.25 -14.38 10.12
C THR A 35 -22.83 -13.78 10.10
N GLU A 36 -22.69 -12.54 10.59
CA GLU A 36 -21.45 -11.76 10.52
C GLU A 36 -20.23 -12.46 11.17
N ALA A 37 -20.48 -13.34 12.14
CA ALA A 37 -19.45 -14.12 12.82
C ALA A 37 -18.84 -15.23 11.94
N GLU A 38 -19.63 -15.91 11.10
CA GLU A 38 -19.12 -16.98 10.20
C GLU A 38 -18.32 -16.42 9.02
N LYS A 39 -18.60 -15.17 8.61
CA LYS A 39 -17.83 -14.50 7.54
C LYS A 39 -16.38 -14.25 7.94
N ILE A 40 -16.12 -14.01 9.24
CA ILE A 40 -14.78 -13.74 9.76
C ILE A 40 -13.93 -15.03 9.76
N GLU A 41 -14.53 -16.16 10.13
CA GLU A 41 -13.84 -17.46 10.15
C GLU A 41 -13.51 -17.98 8.74
N LEU A 42 -14.38 -17.70 7.76
CA LEU A 42 -14.11 -18.02 6.35
C LEU A 42 -12.95 -17.20 5.77
N VAL A 43 -12.82 -15.93 6.19
CA VAL A 43 -11.72 -15.04 5.78
C VAL A 43 -10.41 -15.49 6.43
N ASP A 44 -10.41 -15.91 7.69
CA ASP A 44 -9.21 -16.48 8.34
C ASP A 44 -8.76 -17.79 7.67
N GLN A 45 -9.68 -18.64 7.20
CA GLN A 45 -9.35 -19.84 6.43
C GLN A 45 -8.84 -19.52 5.01
N LEU A 46 -9.38 -18.50 4.35
CA LEU A 46 -8.92 -18.04 3.03
C LEU A 46 -7.56 -17.35 3.11
N VAL A 47 -7.26 -16.61 4.18
CA VAL A 47 -5.94 -15.99 4.42
C VAL A 47 -4.91 -17.05 4.79
N SER A 48 -5.28 -18.07 5.56
CA SER A 48 -4.41 -19.22 5.87
C SER A 48 -4.08 -20.06 4.62
N SER A 49 -5.07 -20.28 3.73
CA SER A 49 -4.88 -21.04 2.46
C SER A 49 -4.26 -20.24 1.32
N SER A 50 -4.27 -18.90 1.35
CA SER A 50 -3.72 -18.06 0.26
C SER A 50 -2.18 -18.02 0.22
N SER A 51 -1.51 -18.72 1.15
CA SER A 51 -0.06 -18.89 1.17
C SER A 51 0.50 -19.71 -0.01
N HIS A 52 -0.36 -20.30 -0.85
CA HIS A 52 0.02 -21.09 -2.01
C HIS A 52 -0.57 -20.53 -3.32
N LEU A 53 -0.11 -19.37 -3.77
CA LEU A 53 -0.42 -18.86 -5.11
C LEU A 53 0.80 -18.96 -6.06
N LEU A 54 0.83 -20.12 -6.73
CA LEU A 54 1.24 -20.45 -8.10
C LEU A 54 2.15 -19.50 -8.94
N LEU A 55 3.20 -20.16 -9.48
CA LEU A 55 3.82 -20.10 -10.83
C LEU A 55 5.19 -19.40 -11.03
N ALA A 56 6.11 -20.24 -11.57
CA ALA A 56 7.05 -20.06 -12.71
C ALA A 56 7.29 -18.64 -13.25
N GLU A 57 8.49 -18.20 -13.65
CA GLU A 57 9.83 -18.78 -13.74
C GLU A 57 10.78 -17.58 -13.88
N GLN A 58 11.52 -17.28 -12.81
CA GLN A 58 12.75 -16.50 -12.87
C GLN A 58 13.62 -17.06 -11.74
N GLN A 59 14.35 -18.12 -12.09
CA GLN A 59 15.13 -18.93 -11.17
C GLN A 59 16.35 -18.14 -10.69
N ASP A 60 16.27 -17.63 -9.47
CA ASP A 60 17.43 -17.31 -8.66
C ASP A 60 17.99 -18.63 -8.12
N PRO A 61 19.28 -18.98 -8.35
CA PRO A 61 19.83 -20.30 -8.05
C PRO A 61 19.76 -20.72 -6.57
N ASN A 62 19.43 -19.81 -5.64
CA ASN A 62 19.19 -20.13 -4.23
C ASN A 62 17.90 -19.49 -3.66
N GLY A 63 17.01 -18.96 -4.50
CA GLY A 63 15.93 -18.07 -4.07
C GLY A 63 14.53 -18.62 -4.31
N TRP A 64 13.64 -18.40 -3.35
CA TRP A 64 12.19 -18.55 -3.58
C TRP A 64 11.77 -17.74 -4.81
N PRO A 65 10.97 -18.33 -5.73
CA PRO A 65 10.50 -17.60 -6.90
C PRO A 65 9.70 -16.39 -6.45
N LEU A 66 10.11 -15.19 -6.87
CA LEU A 66 9.37 -13.97 -6.61
C LEU A 66 8.21 -13.87 -7.62
N PRO A 67 6.98 -13.57 -7.17
CA PRO A 67 5.89 -13.38 -8.09
C PRO A 67 6.14 -12.16 -9.00
N PRO A 68 5.55 -12.11 -10.21
CA PRO A 68 5.60 -10.89 -11.02
C PRO A 68 5.01 -9.69 -10.27
N MET A 69 5.59 -8.51 -10.45
CA MET A 69 5.16 -7.29 -9.73
C MET A 69 3.67 -6.98 -9.90
N GLY A 70 3.10 -7.27 -11.08
CA GLY A 70 1.65 -7.09 -11.31
C GLY A 70 0.79 -7.94 -10.37
N VAL A 71 1.23 -9.15 -10.02
CA VAL A 71 0.53 -10.03 -9.07
C VAL A 71 0.63 -9.46 -7.65
N VAL A 72 1.80 -8.94 -7.28
CA VAL A 72 2.02 -8.27 -5.99
C VAL A 72 1.07 -7.09 -5.81
N LEU A 73 0.96 -6.21 -6.82
CA LEU A 73 0.09 -5.03 -6.74
C LEU A 73 -1.40 -5.40 -6.68
N LEU A 74 -1.82 -6.46 -7.36
CA LEU A 74 -3.19 -6.98 -7.26
C LEU A 74 -3.46 -7.56 -5.86
N TYR A 75 -2.47 -8.22 -5.26
CA TYR A 75 -2.59 -8.73 -3.90
C TYR A 75 -2.68 -7.57 -2.89
N GLU A 76 -1.81 -6.57 -3.00
CA GLU A 76 -1.86 -5.34 -2.22
C GLU A 76 -3.24 -4.67 -2.31
N GLN A 77 -3.77 -4.51 -3.53
CA GLN A 77 -5.09 -3.90 -3.73
C GLN A 77 -6.19 -4.62 -2.92
N ARG A 78 -6.14 -5.96 -2.84
CA ARG A 78 -7.09 -6.74 -2.02
C ARG A 78 -6.87 -6.52 -0.53
N LEU A 79 -5.61 -6.47 -0.09
CA LEU A 79 -5.28 -6.15 1.32
C LEU A 79 -5.81 -4.76 1.70
N CYS A 80 -5.73 -3.79 0.80
CA CYS A 80 -6.21 -2.43 1.04
C CYS A 80 -7.75 -2.33 1.06
N GLN A 81 -8.48 -3.34 0.59
CA GLN A 81 -9.94 -3.42 0.72
C GLN A 81 -10.38 -3.93 2.11
N LEU A 82 -9.48 -4.54 2.89
CA LEU A 82 -9.79 -4.98 4.25
C LEU A 82 -10.08 -3.77 5.17
N PRO A 83 -11.00 -3.88 6.14
CA PRO A 83 -11.19 -2.85 7.15
C PRO A 83 -9.88 -2.51 7.88
N ARG A 84 -9.66 -1.23 8.17
CA ARG A 84 -8.44 -0.74 8.82
C ARG A 84 -8.10 -1.47 10.12
N ALA A 85 -9.11 -1.76 10.95
CA ALA A 85 -8.90 -2.52 12.19
C ALA A 85 -8.33 -3.92 11.94
N GLN A 86 -8.77 -4.59 10.87
CA GLN A 86 -8.26 -5.91 10.48
C GLN A 86 -6.83 -5.81 9.94
N ARG A 87 -6.53 -4.82 9.08
CA ARG A 87 -5.15 -4.59 8.61
C ARG A 87 -4.20 -4.33 9.77
N ASN A 88 -4.58 -3.48 10.72
CA ASN A 88 -3.75 -3.19 11.90
C ASN A 88 -3.50 -4.42 12.76
N LYS A 89 -4.52 -5.28 12.93
CA LYS A 89 -4.38 -6.56 13.61
C LYS A 89 -3.41 -7.50 12.88
N GLN A 90 -3.48 -7.56 11.54
CA GLN A 90 -2.54 -8.37 10.76
C GLN A 90 -1.11 -7.83 10.84
N ILE A 91 -0.93 -6.51 10.75
CA ILE A 91 0.37 -5.85 10.90
C ILE A 91 0.99 -6.20 12.27
N SER A 92 0.22 -6.13 13.37
CA SER A 92 0.76 -6.41 14.70
C SER A 92 1.20 -7.88 14.86
N LEU A 93 0.43 -8.82 14.28
CA LEU A 93 0.81 -10.23 14.25
C LEU A 93 2.10 -10.45 13.44
N LEU A 94 2.18 -9.87 12.24
CA LEU A 94 3.30 -10.06 11.32
C LEU A 94 4.59 -9.36 11.77
N GLN A 95 4.51 -8.28 12.55
CA GLN A 95 5.68 -7.57 13.07
C GLN A 95 6.59 -8.43 13.95
N SER A 96 6.02 -9.46 14.62
CA SER A 96 6.76 -10.42 15.42
C SER A 96 7.55 -11.44 14.57
N GLY A 97 7.17 -11.60 13.29
CA GLY A 97 7.83 -12.51 12.37
C GLY A 97 9.18 -11.97 11.90
N SER A 98 10.19 -12.84 11.85
CA SER A 98 11.56 -12.49 11.41
C SER A 98 11.81 -12.75 9.92
N GLY A 99 10.95 -13.52 9.24
CA GLY A 99 11.16 -13.97 7.87
C GLY A 99 10.80 -12.98 6.77
N LEU A 100 11.30 -13.27 5.56
CA LEU A 100 10.98 -12.53 4.33
C LEU A 100 9.47 -12.40 4.08
N PRO A 101 8.64 -13.48 4.20
CA PRO A 101 7.20 -13.37 3.93
C PRO A 101 6.52 -12.39 4.87
N SER A 102 6.80 -12.47 6.18
CA SER A 102 6.21 -11.57 7.16
C SER A 102 6.64 -10.11 6.94
N ALA A 103 7.91 -9.86 6.61
CA ALA A 103 8.38 -8.52 6.29
C ALA A 103 7.72 -7.96 5.01
N PHE A 104 7.48 -8.83 4.03
CA PHE A 104 6.85 -8.47 2.77
C PHE A 104 5.36 -8.18 2.94
N ASP A 105 4.62 -9.05 3.62
CA ASP A 105 3.19 -8.82 3.90
C ASP A 105 2.98 -7.60 4.78
N THR A 106 3.87 -7.37 5.77
CA THR A 106 3.85 -6.15 6.59
C THR A 106 4.07 -4.90 5.73
N LEU A 107 4.94 -4.97 4.71
CA LEU A 107 5.14 -3.87 3.77
C LEU A 107 3.85 -3.58 3.00
N LEU A 108 3.23 -4.60 2.40
CA LEU A 108 2.04 -4.44 1.58
C LEU A 108 0.83 -3.95 2.38
N LEU A 109 0.66 -4.42 3.62
CA LEU A 109 -0.39 -3.92 4.49
C LEU A 109 -0.16 -2.47 4.92
N ALA A 110 1.09 -2.09 5.19
CA ALA A 110 1.44 -0.74 5.59
C ALA A 110 1.36 0.25 4.41
N SER A 111 1.62 -0.18 3.17
CA SER A 111 1.52 0.68 1.99
C SER A 111 0.09 1.04 1.62
N CYS A 112 -0.92 0.35 2.17
CA CYS A 112 -2.33 0.73 2.00
C CYS A 112 -2.69 2.06 2.68
N GLU A 113 -2.05 2.39 3.80
CA GLU A 113 -2.28 3.62 4.57
C GLU A 113 -0.95 4.14 5.13
N PRO A 114 -0.07 4.65 4.27
CA PRO A 114 1.28 5.06 4.64
C PRO A 114 1.28 6.21 5.66
N ASP A 115 0.30 7.12 5.59
CA ASP A 115 0.11 8.24 6.53
C ASP A 115 -0.13 7.76 7.97
N PHE A 116 -0.75 6.59 8.13
CA PHE A 116 -1.10 6.04 9.43
C PHE A 116 -0.14 4.97 9.93
N THR A 117 0.77 4.51 9.07
CA THR A 117 1.74 3.47 9.39
C THR A 117 3.17 3.78 8.92
N PRO A 118 3.66 5.04 8.98
CA PRO A 118 4.91 5.43 8.34
C PRO A 118 6.12 4.69 8.92
N SER A 119 6.16 4.51 10.24
CA SER A 119 7.22 3.78 10.95
C SER A 119 7.21 2.28 10.68
N VAL A 120 6.04 1.70 10.39
CA VAL A 120 5.92 0.29 10.02
C VAL A 120 6.47 0.10 8.61
N LEU A 121 6.01 0.93 7.67
CA LEU A 121 6.45 0.92 6.29
C LEU A 121 7.97 1.10 6.17
N ALA A 122 8.54 2.10 6.85
CA ALA A 122 9.98 2.35 6.84
C ALA A 122 10.81 1.17 7.38
N ARG A 123 10.37 0.53 8.47
CA ARG A 123 11.06 -0.63 9.04
C ARG A 123 10.97 -1.84 8.11
N SER A 124 9.81 -2.10 7.51
CA SER A 124 9.62 -3.20 6.57
C SER A 124 10.49 -3.01 5.31
N LEU A 125 10.55 -1.81 4.74
CA LEU A 125 11.44 -1.49 3.61
C LEU A 125 12.90 -1.76 3.95
N LYS A 126 13.38 -1.26 5.11
CA LYS A 126 14.75 -1.47 5.56
C LYS A 126 15.07 -2.97 5.74
N ARG A 127 14.15 -3.73 6.33
CA ARG A 127 14.29 -5.19 6.50
C ARG A 127 14.36 -5.90 5.15
N LEU A 128 13.44 -5.59 4.23
CA LEU A 128 13.36 -6.21 2.91
C LEU A 128 14.65 -6.04 2.11
N ARG A 129 15.20 -4.82 2.07
CA ARG A 129 16.49 -4.56 1.42
C ARG A 129 17.66 -5.38 2.00
N GLY A 130 17.56 -5.80 3.26
CA GLY A 130 18.60 -6.60 3.93
C GLY A 130 18.54 -8.10 3.66
N PHE A 131 17.46 -8.64 3.09
CA PHE A 131 17.32 -10.09 2.91
C PHE A 131 18.05 -10.63 1.68
N ARG A 132 18.04 -9.89 0.56
CA ARG A 132 18.60 -10.33 -0.73
C ARG A 132 18.73 -9.16 -1.69
N GLU A 133 19.34 -9.44 -2.84
CA GLU A 133 19.19 -8.60 -4.02
C GLU A 133 17.78 -8.74 -4.60
N TRP A 134 17.18 -7.61 -4.96
CA TRP A 134 15.82 -7.53 -5.47
C TRP A 134 15.81 -7.23 -6.96
N PRO A 135 14.86 -7.80 -7.73
CA PRO A 135 14.66 -7.43 -9.12
C PRO A 135 14.34 -5.92 -9.28
N ALA A 136 14.67 -5.37 -10.43
CA ALA A 136 14.49 -3.93 -10.71
C ALA A 136 13.04 -3.44 -10.51
N SER A 137 12.05 -4.26 -10.81
CA SER A 137 10.63 -3.94 -10.60
C SER A 137 10.27 -3.74 -9.12
N TYR A 138 10.79 -4.59 -8.25
CA TYR A 138 10.63 -4.47 -6.79
C TYR A 138 11.38 -3.26 -6.24
N LEU A 139 12.59 -3.01 -6.73
CA LEU A 139 13.36 -1.82 -6.34
C LEU A 139 12.64 -0.53 -6.74
N ALA A 140 12.03 -0.49 -7.93
CA ALA A 140 11.23 0.65 -8.37
C ALA A 140 10.04 0.90 -7.42
N TYR A 141 9.37 -0.17 -7.01
CA TYR A 141 8.28 -0.09 -6.03
C TYR A 141 8.75 0.37 -4.65
N PHE A 142 9.83 -0.19 -4.12
CA PHE A 142 10.39 0.23 -2.83
C PHE A 142 10.83 1.70 -2.86
N ASN A 143 11.47 2.14 -3.94
CA ASN A 143 11.86 3.54 -4.12
C ASN A 143 10.64 4.47 -4.17
N LEU A 144 9.53 4.04 -4.78
CA LEU A 144 8.28 4.79 -4.80
C LEU A 144 7.74 4.98 -3.37
N LEU A 145 7.68 3.92 -2.59
CA LEU A 145 7.23 3.96 -1.19
C LEU A 145 8.14 4.82 -0.31
N GLU A 146 9.46 4.76 -0.50
CA GLU A 146 10.42 5.61 0.22
C GLU A 146 10.25 7.09 -0.10
N ARG A 147 10.05 7.43 -1.39
CA ARG A 147 9.77 8.81 -1.79
C ARG A 147 8.46 9.30 -1.19
N HIS A 148 7.47 8.44 -1.09
CA HIS A 148 6.21 8.76 -0.44
C HIS A 148 6.42 9.05 1.06
N LEU A 149 7.15 8.21 1.79
CA LEU A 149 7.54 8.46 3.18
C LEU A 149 8.31 9.76 3.38
N GLN A 150 9.26 10.07 2.49
CA GLN A 150 10.02 11.33 2.53
C GLN A 150 9.09 12.54 2.32
N ALA A 151 8.11 12.44 1.43
CA ALA A 151 7.13 13.49 1.20
C ALA A 151 6.26 13.72 2.44
N LEU A 152 5.80 12.65 3.09
CA LEU A 152 5.03 12.73 4.33
C LEU A 152 5.82 13.40 5.46
N GLY A 153 7.08 12.99 5.68
CA GLY A 153 7.92 13.61 6.70
C GLY A 153 8.17 15.10 6.44
N ARG A 154 8.27 15.52 5.16
CA ARG A 154 8.36 16.95 4.82
C ARG A 154 7.07 17.70 5.13
N LEU A 155 5.91 17.10 4.85
CA LEU A 155 4.61 17.71 5.13
C LEU A 155 4.38 17.86 6.64
N GLU A 156 4.72 16.84 7.44
CA GLU A 156 4.64 16.91 8.90
C GLU A 156 5.49 18.05 9.47
N ASN A 157 6.73 18.19 8.99
CA ASN A 157 7.62 19.28 9.40
C ASN A 157 7.07 20.65 9.01
N LEU A 158 6.54 20.80 7.79
CA LEU A 158 5.94 22.06 7.34
C LEU A 158 4.72 22.44 8.20
N TYR A 159 3.86 21.47 8.52
CA TYR A 159 2.69 21.70 9.36
C TYR A 159 3.08 22.07 10.80
N GLY A 160 4.11 21.42 11.36
CA GLY A 160 4.69 21.77 12.65
C GLY A 160 5.19 23.21 12.70
N ASN A 161 6.02 23.60 11.73
CA ASN A 161 6.55 24.95 11.62
C ASN A 161 5.45 25.99 11.43
N LEU A 162 4.42 25.69 10.63
CA LEU A 162 3.29 26.58 10.42
C LEU A 162 2.51 26.81 11.72
N LYS A 163 2.27 25.74 12.49
CA LYS A 163 1.58 25.81 13.78
C LYS A 163 2.36 26.65 14.78
N GLU A 164 3.68 26.46 14.85
CA GLU A 164 4.56 27.25 15.72
C GLU A 164 4.56 28.73 15.32
N ASN A 165 4.74 29.03 14.04
CA ASN A 165 4.73 30.41 13.54
C ASN A 165 3.39 31.11 13.79
N TYR A 166 2.27 30.40 13.63
CA TYR A 166 0.95 30.93 13.95
C TYR A 166 0.80 31.22 15.45
N GLY A 167 1.30 30.33 16.31
CA GLY A 167 1.35 30.55 17.76
C GLY A 167 2.12 31.82 18.14
N ASN A 168 3.34 31.95 17.59
CA ASN A 168 4.20 33.11 17.81
C ASN A 168 3.58 34.41 17.27
N LEU A 169 2.90 34.35 16.12
CA LEU A 169 2.21 35.50 15.55
C LEU A 169 1.04 35.94 16.43
N LYS A 170 0.26 34.97 16.92
CA LYS A 170 -0.86 35.25 17.83
C LYS A 170 -0.37 35.90 19.12
N GLU A 171 0.67 35.35 19.75
CA GLU A 171 1.26 35.91 20.96
C GLU A 171 1.71 37.36 20.75
N LYS A 172 2.41 37.64 19.64
CA LYS A 172 2.81 39.02 19.29
C LYS A 172 1.63 39.95 19.11
N MET A 173 0.52 39.48 18.51
CA MET A 173 -0.68 40.30 18.38
C MET A 173 -1.32 40.58 19.74
N ASP A 174 -1.44 39.57 20.60
CA ASP A 174 -1.99 39.71 21.95
C ASP A 174 -1.15 40.72 22.77
N THR A 175 0.18 40.60 22.74
CA THR A 175 1.08 41.57 23.41
C THR A 175 0.98 42.98 22.82
N THR A 176 0.77 43.10 21.50
CA THR A 176 0.62 44.41 20.86
C THR A 176 -0.70 45.07 21.27
N ILE A 177 -1.78 44.30 21.31
CA ILE A 177 -3.09 44.76 21.78
C ILE A 177 -2.99 45.21 23.24
N GLU A 178 -2.37 44.42 24.11
CA GLU A 178 -2.18 44.76 25.53
C GLU A 178 -1.44 46.09 25.69
N LYS A 179 -0.30 46.26 25.01
CA LYS A 179 0.45 47.53 25.02
C LYS A 179 -0.36 48.72 24.49
N LEU A 180 -1.16 48.52 23.44
CA LEU A 180 -2.02 49.59 22.91
C LEU A 180 -3.11 49.97 23.93
N THR A 181 -3.70 48.99 24.62
CA THR A 181 -4.68 49.26 25.68
C THR A 181 -4.08 49.95 26.90
N GLU A 182 -2.83 49.62 27.28
CA GLU A 182 -2.11 50.34 28.34
C GLU A 182 -1.93 51.82 27.99
N ILE A 183 -1.54 52.12 26.75
CA ILE A 183 -1.37 53.51 26.28
C ILE A 183 -2.72 54.27 26.26
N GLU A 184 -3.82 53.63 25.84
CA GLU A 184 -5.15 54.25 25.87
C GLU A 184 -5.60 54.60 27.29
N VAL A 185 -5.31 53.75 28.28
CA VAL A 185 -5.65 54.00 29.68
C VAL A 185 -4.82 55.14 30.28
N GLU A 186 -3.53 55.25 29.94
CA GLU A 186 -2.68 56.35 30.43
C GLU A 186 -3.01 57.73 29.82
N THR A 187 -3.65 57.77 28.67
CA THR A 187 -3.94 59.02 27.94
C THR A 187 -5.37 59.54 28.13
N GLN A 188 -6.19 58.87 28.95
CA GLN A 188 -7.54 59.31 29.29
C GLN A 188 -7.51 60.28 30.49
N PRO A 189 -7.82 61.57 30.30
CA PRO A 189 -7.72 62.63 31.33
C PRO A 189 -8.80 62.56 32.41
#